data_AF-A0A2U3PUZ5-F1
#
_entry.id   AF-A0A2U3PUZ5-F1
#
_cell.length_a   1.000
_cell.length_b   1.000
_cell.length_c   1.000
_cell.angle_alpha   90.00
_cell.angle_beta   90.00
_cell.angle_gamma   90.00
#
_symmetry.space_group_name_H-M   'P 1'
#
loop_
_entity.id
_entity.type
_entity.pdbx_description
1 polymer ?
#
loop_
_entity_poly.entity_id
_entity_poly.type
_entity_poly.pdbx_seq_one_letter_code
_entity_poly.pdbx_strand_id
1 'polypeptide(L)'
;MKAYLCKFIPPRADFLSTLTSEEAKWIKEHGAFLDSLTNERVVVAHGPVMDPKGGYGVSIWQIADDQDIEMITSQDPIVKNGAGHYEHYTMLKLATRA
;
A
#
# COMPACT_ATOMS: atom_id res chain seq x y z
N MET A 1 3.72 0.55 19.54
CA MET A 1 3.69 0.63 18.06
C MET A 1 2.98 -0.61 17.54
N LYS A 2 2.10 -0.44 16.54
CA LYS A 2 1.39 -1.52 15.86
C LYS A 2 2.06 -1.80 14.52
N ALA A 3 2.09 -3.07 14.11
CA ALA A 3 2.63 -3.46 12.82
C ALA A 3 1.54 -4.11 11.95
N TYR A 4 1.57 -3.84 10.65
CA TYR A 4 0.59 -4.35 9.71
C TYR A 4 1.24 -4.82 8.40
N LEU A 5 0.73 -5.92 7.86
CA LEU A 5 0.79 -6.20 6.44
C LEU A 5 -0.42 -5.51 5.81
N CYS A 6 -0.19 -4.57 4.92
CA CYS A 6 -1.23 -3.94 4.13
C CYS A 6 -1.12 -4.43 2.69
N LYS A 7 -2.17 -5.11 2.23
CA LYS A 7 -2.28 -5.62 0.87
C LYS A 7 -3.19 -4.70 0.08
N PHE A 8 -2.64 -4.05 -0.94
CA PHE A 8 -3.44 -3.24 -1.86
C PHE A 8 -4.07 -4.15 -2.92
N ILE A 9 -5.40 -4.17 -2.99
CA ILE A 9 -6.21 -4.90 -3.95
C ILE A 9 -6.64 -3.94 -5.07
N PRO A 10 -6.10 -4.09 -6.30
CA PRO A 10 -6.52 -3.28 -7.42
C PRO A 10 -7.99 -3.54 -7.81
N PRO A 11 -8.62 -2.64 -8.58
CA PRO A 11 -10.04 -2.78 -8.95
C PRO A 11 -10.32 -3.97 -9.89
N ARG A 12 -9.27 -4.57 -10.48
CA ARG A 12 -9.34 -5.69 -11.43
C ARG A 12 -8.00 -6.41 -11.53
N ALA A 13 -8.02 -7.69 -11.90
CA ALA A 13 -6.85 -8.56 -11.87
C ALA A 13 -5.71 -8.14 -12.82
N ASP A 14 -6.05 -7.54 -13.95
CA ASP A 14 -5.11 -7.11 -14.99
C ASP A 14 -4.67 -5.64 -14.84
N PHE A 15 -5.06 -4.97 -13.73
CA PHE A 15 -4.85 -3.54 -13.48
C PHE A 15 -3.44 -3.04 -13.80
N LEU A 16 -2.42 -3.69 -13.23
CA LEU A 16 -1.03 -3.26 -13.42
C LEU A 16 -0.52 -3.41 -14.86
N SER A 17 -1.17 -4.23 -15.69
CA SER A 17 -0.80 -4.46 -17.09
C SER A 17 -1.64 -3.66 -18.10
N THR A 18 -2.82 -3.18 -17.70
CA THR A 18 -3.77 -2.50 -18.59
C THR A 18 -4.21 -1.16 -18.00
N LEU A 19 -3.24 -0.40 -17.49
CA LEU A 19 -3.47 0.95 -16.96
C LEU A 19 -3.90 1.91 -18.09
N THR A 20 -4.97 2.65 -17.85
CA THR A 20 -5.27 3.88 -18.58
C THR A 20 -4.26 4.98 -18.23
N SER A 21 -4.25 6.08 -18.98
CA SER A 21 -3.36 7.21 -18.68
C SER A 21 -3.63 7.84 -17.30
N GLU A 22 -4.88 7.86 -16.86
CA GLU A 22 -5.27 8.36 -15.53
C GLU A 22 -4.83 7.40 -14.43
N GLU A 23 -5.10 6.10 -14.59
CA GLU A 23 -4.68 5.07 -13.62
C GLU A 23 -3.15 5.01 -13.50
N ALA A 24 -2.41 5.19 -14.61
CA ALA A 24 -0.95 5.27 -14.59
C ALA A 24 -0.45 6.47 -13.77
N LYS A 25 -1.14 7.62 -13.86
CA LYS A 25 -0.85 8.79 -13.01
C LYS A 25 -1.10 8.45 -11.53
N TRP A 26 -2.22 7.83 -11.20
CA TRP A 26 -2.54 7.47 -9.81
C TRP A 26 -1.56 6.44 -9.23
N ILE A 27 -1.13 5.45 -10.01
CA ILE A 27 -0.08 4.50 -9.58
C ILE A 27 1.24 5.21 -9.30
N LYS A 28 1.60 6.21 -10.09
CA LYS A 28 2.81 7.02 -9.83
C LYS A 28 2.67 7.83 -8.53
N GLU A 29 1.51 8.44 -8.31
CA GLU A 29 1.22 9.21 -7.08
C GLU A 29 1.18 8.30 -5.84
N HIS A 30 0.61 7.11 -5.96
CA HIS A 30 0.63 6.05 -4.95
C HIS A 30 2.06 5.61 -4.59
N GLY A 31 2.91 5.39 -5.60
CA GLY A 31 4.33 5.08 -5.37
C GLY A 31 5.01 6.19 -4.56
N ALA A 32 4.83 7.45 -4.96
CA ALA A 32 5.39 8.60 -4.25
C ALA A 32 4.85 8.75 -2.81
N PHE A 33 3.58 8.43 -2.58
CA PHE A 33 2.97 8.42 -1.25
C PHE A 33 3.65 7.37 -0.34
N LEU A 34 3.83 6.14 -0.82
CA LEU A 34 4.50 5.09 -0.05
C LEU A 34 6.00 5.37 0.14
N ASP A 35 6.67 5.97 -0.85
CA ASP A 35 8.07 6.39 -0.73
C ASP A 35 8.22 7.46 0.37
N SER A 36 7.31 8.45 0.43
CA SER A 36 7.30 9.47 1.49
C SER A 36 7.16 8.85 2.88
N LEU A 37 6.19 7.94 3.05
CA LEU A 37 5.96 7.27 4.32
C LEU A 37 7.10 6.31 4.70
N THR A 38 7.82 5.79 3.72
CA THR A 38 9.04 5.01 3.95
C THR A 38 10.16 5.90 4.46
N ASN A 39 10.33 7.10 3.88
CA ASN A 39 11.31 8.08 4.37
C ASN A 39 10.98 8.56 5.79
N GLU A 40 9.70 8.65 6.14
CA GLU A 40 9.20 8.97 7.49
C GLU A 40 9.26 7.76 8.45
N ARG A 41 9.70 6.58 7.98
CA ARG A 41 9.78 5.31 8.74
C ARG A 41 8.43 4.77 9.22
N VAL A 42 7.33 5.22 8.62
CA VAL A 42 5.98 4.68 8.84
C VAL A 42 5.78 3.41 8.04
N VAL A 43 6.24 3.40 6.79
CA VAL A 43 6.33 2.20 5.95
C VAL A 43 7.73 1.63 6.06
N VAL A 44 7.82 0.33 6.32
CA VAL A 44 9.07 -0.40 6.51
C VAL A 44 9.60 -0.93 5.18
N ALA A 45 8.69 -1.38 4.32
CA ALA A 45 8.96 -1.82 2.96
C ALA A 45 7.65 -1.84 2.15
N HIS A 46 7.72 -1.62 0.85
CA HIS A 46 6.58 -1.77 -0.06
C HIS A 46 7.03 -2.17 -1.47
N GLY A 47 6.09 -2.70 -2.25
CA GLY A 47 6.30 -2.99 -3.66
C GLY A 47 5.15 -3.77 -4.32
N PRO A 48 5.10 -3.80 -5.65
CA PRO A 48 4.15 -4.62 -6.39
C PRO A 48 4.52 -6.11 -6.33
N VAL A 49 3.50 -6.96 -6.36
CA VAL A 49 3.62 -8.42 -6.47
C VAL A 49 2.97 -8.85 -7.78
N MET A 50 3.75 -9.49 -8.65
CA MET A 50 3.28 -10.04 -9.92
C MET A 50 2.75 -11.47 -9.72
N ASP A 51 1.59 -11.59 -9.08
CA ASP A 51 0.89 -12.87 -8.94
C ASP A 51 0.24 -13.27 -10.27
N PRO A 52 0.44 -14.52 -10.74
CA PRO A 52 -0.21 -15.03 -11.95
C PRO A 52 -1.75 -14.91 -11.99
N LYS A 53 -2.41 -14.82 -10.82
CA LYS A 53 -3.87 -14.67 -10.70
C LYS A 53 -4.34 -13.21 -10.74
N GLY A 54 -3.41 -12.26 -10.73
CA GLY A 54 -3.67 -10.83 -10.74
C GLY A 54 -2.73 -10.09 -9.80
N GLY A 55 -2.01 -9.09 -10.31
CA GLY A 55 -1.03 -8.35 -9.53
C GLY A 55 -1.67 -7.55 -8.40
N TYR A 56 -0.94 -7.37 -7.30
CA TYR A 56 -1.39 -6.59 -6.14
C TYR A 56 -0.21 -5.85 -5.49
N GLY A 57 -0.49 -4.95 -4.54
CA GLY A 57 0.55 -4.26 -3.78
C GLY A 57 0.75 -4.90 -2.40
N VAL A 58 2.00 -4.96 -1.93
CA VAL A 58 2.34 -5.32 -0.56
C VAL A 58 3.07 -4.17 0.09
N SER A 59 2.71 -3.88 1.34
CA SER A 59 3.42 -2.92 2.17
C SER A 59 3.40 -3.37 3.64
N ILE A 60 4.54 -3.19 4.32
CA ILE A 60 4.70 -3.49 5.75
C ILE A 60 4.77 -2.15 6.47
N TRP A 61 3.91 -1.97 7.46
CA TRP A 61 3.73 -0.71 8.17
C TRP A 61 4.09 -0.89 9.64
N GLN A 62 4.64 0.16 10.24
CA GLN A 62 4.80 0.29 11.68
C GLN A 62 4.31 1.68 12.09
N ILE A 63 3.17 1.72 12.77
CA ILE A 63 2.50 2.96 13.18
C ILE A 63 2.49 3.11 14.70
N ALA A 64 2.27 4.32 15.18
CA ALA A 64 2.07 4.57 16.61
C ALA A 64 0.76 3.93 17.11
N ASP A 65 0.65 3.68 18.42
CA ASP A 65 -0.50 2.95 18.97
C ASP A 65 -1.81 3.76 18.92
N ASP A 66 -1.71 5.08 18.88
CA ASP A 66 -2.81 6.06 18.77
C ASP A 66 -3.19 6.38 17.32
N GLN A 67 -2.45 5.87 16.34
CA GLN A 67 -2.78 6.01 14.92
C GLN A 67 -3.70 4.88 14.44
N ASP A 68 -4.41 5.16 13.35
CA ASP A 68 -5.29 4.22 12.66
C ASP A 68 -4.77 3.98 11.23
N ILE A 69 -4.53 2.71 10.90
CA ILE A 69 -4.02 2.31 9.59
C ILE A 69 -5.05 2.57 8.47
N GLU A 70 -6.34 2.48 8.77
CA GLU A 70 -7.40 2.71 7.78
C GLU A 70 -7.44 4.20 7.41
N MET A 71 -7.38 5.10 8.39
CA MET A 71 -7.31 6.54 8.15
C MET A 71 -6.06 6.96 7.38
N ILE A 72 -4.92 6.29 7.58
CA ILE A 72 -3.70 6.61 6.83
C ILE A 72 -3.81 6.12 5.39
N THR A 73 -4.21 4.86 5.20
CA THR A 73 -4.31 4.26 3.86
C THR A 73 -5.45 4.85 3.02
N SER A 74 -6.51 5.39 3.63
CA SER A 74 -7.54 6.15 2.91
C SER A 74 -7.01 7.46 2.32
N GLN A 75 -5.83 7.92 2.74
CA GLN A 75 -5.21 9.13 2.21
C GLN A 75 -4.40 8.90 0.93
N ASP A 76 -4.15 7.64 0.59
CA ASP A 76 -3.46 7.24 -0.63
C ASP A 76 -4.20 7.77 -1.88
N PRO A 77 -3.51 8.49 -2.78
CA PRO A 77 -4.11 8.98 -4.02
C PRO A 77 -4.86 7.92 -4.83
N ILE A 78 -4.37 6.67 -4.90
CA ILE A 78 -5.04 5.65 -5.71
C ILE A 78 -6.38 5.23 -5.09
N VAL A 79 -6.45 5.17 -3.76
CA VAL A 79 -7.67 4.86 -3.02
C VAL A 79 -8.66 6.02 -3.12
N LYS A 80 -8.18 7.27 -2.98
CA LYS A 80 -9.03 8.47 -3.13
C LYS A 80 -9.68 8.60 -4.49
N ASN A 81 -9.01 8.14 -5.54
CA ASN A 81 -9.55 8.11 -6.89
C ASN A 81 -10.42 6.85 -7.16
N GLY A 82 -10.71 6.04 -6.14
CA GLY A 82 -11.57 4.86 -6.24
C GLY A 82 -10.94 3.66 -6.95
N ALA A 83 -9.62 3.69 -7.18
CA ALA A 83 -8.91 2.62 -7.87
C ALA A 83 -8.36 1.61 -6.84
N GLY A 84 -9.23 0.74 -6.35
CA GLY A 84 -8.86 -0.32 -5.41
C GLY A 84 -8.90 0.11 -3.95
N HIS A 85 -8.46 -0.77 -3.07
CA HIS A 85 -8.51 -0.57 -1.61
C HIS A 85 -7.41 -1.38 -0.91
N TYR A 86 -7.20 -1.10 0.38
CA TYR A 86 -6.31 -1.90 1.21
C TYR A 86 -7.08 -2.90 2.05
N GLU A 87 -6.50 -4.09 2.20
CA GLU A 87 -6.78 -5.01 3.28
C GLU A 87 -5.66 -4.90 4.32
N HIS A 88 -6.02 -4.76 5.59
CA HIS A 88 -5.05 -4.59 6.69
C HIS A 88 -5.00 -5.83 7.59
N TYR A 89 -3.80 -6.36 7.78
CA TYR A 89 -3.57 -7.55 8.58
C TYR A 89 -2.57 -7.24 9.70
N THR A 90 -3.00 -7.36 10.95
CA THR A 90 -2.13 -7.11 12.11
C THR A 90 -0.98 -8.12 12.13
N MET A 91 0.26 -7.63 12.27
CA MET A 91 1.44 -8.43 12.49
C MET A 91 1.76 -8.51 13.99
N LEU A 92 1.65 -9.70 14.58
CA LEU A 92 1.97 -9.91 16.00
C LEU A 92 3.43 -9.61 16.35
N LYS A 93 4.32 -9.75 15.36
CA LYS A 93 5.74 -9.42 15.47
C LYS A 93 6.25 -8.93 14.13
N LEU A 94 6.93 -7.79 14.15
CA LEU A 94 7.73 -7.29 13.03
C LEU A 94 9.20 -7.35 13.42
N ALA A 95 10.01 -8.06 12.63
CA ALA A 95 11.46 -8.06 12.76
C ALA A 95 12.05 -7.47 11.47
N THR A 96 12.94 -6.49 11.62
CA THR A 96 13.61 -5.81 10.50
C THR A 96 15.11 -6.01 10.62
N ARG A 97 15.84 -5.78 9.52
CA ARG A 97 17.29 -5.62 9.58
C ARG A 97 17.66 -4.43 10.49
N ALA A 98 18.79 -4.53 11.17
CA ALA A 98 19.40 -3.43 11.92
C ALA A 98 20.04 -2.40 10.98
#